data_AF-A0A6G3Z0X2-F1
#
_entry.id   AF-A0A6G3Z0X2-F1
#
_cell.length_a   1.000
_cell.length_b   1.000
_cell.length_c   1.000
_cell.angle_alpha   90.00
_cell.angle_beta   90.00
_cell.angle_gamma   90.00
#
_symmetry.space_group_name_H-M   'P 1'
#
loop_
_entity.id
_entity.type
_entity.pdbx_description
1 polymer ?
#
loop_
_entity_poly.entity_id
_entity_poly.type
_entity_poly.pdbx_seq_one_letter_code
_entity_poly.pdbx_strand_id
1 'polypeptide(L)' 'MDIVIVIGALLVSFLVFTWLIRVVRATFRTAILVAIILLVLQLIFGIGPGALWEQIQSWISGLGTTNSPQ' A
#
# COMPACT_ATOMS: atom_id res chain seq x y z
N MET A 1 -34.91 22.66 -2.47
CA MET A 1 -33.84 21.99 -3.23
C MET A 1 -32.84 21.28 -2.30
N ASP A 2 -32.94 21.51 -0.99
CA ASP A 2 -31.98 21.05 0.02
C ASP A 2 -32.14 19.58 0.42
N ILE A 3 -33.37 19.05 0.40
CA ILE A 3 -33.62 17.64 0.78
C ILE A 3 -32.92 16.66 -0.16
N VAL A 4 -32.79 17.00 -1.44
CA VAL A 4 -32.12 16.18 -2.45
C VAL A 4 -30.62 16.13 -2.17
N ILE A 5 -30.02 17.26 -1.77
CA ILE A 5 -28.61 17.34 -1.38
C ILE A 5 -28.37 16.55 -0.09
N VAL A 6 -29.24 16.68 0.91
CA VAL A 6 -29.14 15.94 2.18
C VAL A 6 -29.21 14.43 1.95
N ILE A 7 -30.16 13.97 1.14
CA ILE A 7 -30.30 12.54 0.80
C ILE A 7 -29.11 12.06 -0.02
N GLY A 8 -28.64 12.86 -0.99
CA GLY A 8 -27.44 12.56 -1.77
C GLY A 8 -26.18 12.44 -0.89
N ALA A 9 -25.99 13.36 0.05
CA ALA A 9 -24.89 13.34 0.98
C ALA A 9 -24.93 12.13 1.91
N LEU A 10 -26.11 11.76 2.42
CA LEU A 10 -26.30 10.55 3.23
C LEU A 10 -25.95 9.28 2.45
N LEU A 11 -26.42 9.16 1.21
CA LEU A 11 -26.12 8.02 0.34
C LEU A 11 -24.63 7.92 0.03
N VAL A 12 -24.00 9.02 -0.37
CA VAL A 12 -22.56 9.05 -0.70
C VAL A 12 -21.73 8.76 0.55
N SER A 13 -22.04 9.38 1.68
CA SER A 13 -21.36 9.13 2.96
C SER A 13 -21.46 7.65 3.35
N PHE A 14 -22.65 7.05 3.27
CA PHE A 14 -22.86 5.64 3.57
C PHE A 14 -22.10 4.72 2.59
N LEU A 15 -22.05 5.08 1.32
CA LEU A 15 -21.32 4.32 0.30
C LEU A 15 -19.81 4.38 0.55
N VAL A 16 -19.27 5.57 0.82
CA VAL A 16 -17.85 5.76 1.16
C VAL A 16 -17.51 5.03 2.46
N PHE A 17 -18.37 5.10 3.47
CA PHE A 17 -18.18 4.40 4.74
C PHE A 17 -18.14 2.88 4.53
N THR A 18 -19.09 2.33 3.78
CA THR A 18 -19.14 0.90 3.46
C THR A 18 -17.93 0.47 2.63
N TRP A 19 -17.54 1.30 1.66
CA TRP A 19 -16.36 1.07 0.83
C TRP A 19 -15.08 1.09 1.66
N LEU A 20 -14.94 2.03 2.60
CA LEU A 20 -13.78 2.14 3.47
C LEU A 20 -13.57 0.86 4.29
N ILE A 21 -14.62 0.30 4.88
CA ILE A 21 -14.52 -0.98 5.62
C ILE A 21 -14.06 -2.12 4.69
N ARG A 22 -14.54 -2.15 3.44
CA ARG A 22 -14.10 -3.14 2.45
C ARG A 22 -12.63 -2.97 2.08
N VAL A 23 -12.19 -1.73 1.86
CA VAL A 23 -10.79 -1.40 1.54
C VAL A 23 -9.87 -1.77 2.68
N VAL A 24 -10.22 -1.40 3.92
CA VAL A 24 -9.43 -1.76 5.11
C VAL A 24 -9.25 -3.27 5.19
N ARG A 25 -10.33 -4.05 5.03
CA ARG A 25 -10.25 -5.53 5.00
C ARG A 25 -9.41 -6.06 3.84
N ALA A 26 -9.48 -5.44 2.66
CA ALA A 26 -8.65 -5.81 1.51
C ALA A 26 -7.17 -5.55 1.81
N THR A 27 -6.83 -4.37 2.35
CA THR A 27 -5.47 -4.01 2.75
C THR A 27 -4.93 -4.93 3.82
N PHE A 28 -5.74 -5.31 4.83
CA PHE A 28 -5.31 -6.28 5.85
C PHE A 28 -4.92 -7.63 5.23
N ARG A 29 -5.69 -8.15 4.27
CA ARG A 29 -5.33 -9.41 3.59
C ARG A 29 -4.00 -9.28 2.85
N THR A 30 -3.79 -8.19 2.13
CA THR A 30 -2.53 -7.95 1.42
C THR A 30 -1.37 -7.77 2.40
N ALA A 31 -1.55 -6.99 3.47
CA ALA A 31 -0.52 -6.77 4.49
C ALA A 31 -0.13 -8.06 5.20
N ILE A 32 -1.09 -8.92 5.54
CA ILE A 32 -0.82 -10.24 6.13
C ILE A 32 -0.03 -11.13 5.17
N LEU A 33 -0.44 -11.18 3.89
CA LEU A 33 0.27 -11.98 2.90
C LEU A 33 1.70 -11.49 2.68
N VAL A 34 1.89 -10.17 2.58
CA VAL A 34 3.21 -9.54 2.50
C VAL A 34 4.02 -9.86 3.75
N ALA A 35 3.44 -9.74 4.94
CA ALA A 35 4.11 -10.08 6.19
C ALA A 35 4.55 -11.55 6.21
N ILE A 36 3.70 -12.48 5.78
CA ILE A 36 4.05 -13.91 5.66
C ILE A 36 5.20 -14.10 4.68
N ILE A 37 5.15 -13.49 3.50
CA ILE A 37 6.22 -13.58 2.50
C ILE A 37 7.55 -13.07 3.08
N LEU A 38 7.53 -11.91 3.74
CA LEU A 38 8.70 -11.34 4.40
C LEU A 38 9.19 -12.22 5.55
N LEU A 39 8.29 -12.83 6.31
CA LEU A 39 8.60 -13.75 7.41
C LEU A 39 9.27 -15.04 6.88
N VAL A 40 8.75 -15.61 5.78
CA VAL A 40 9.37 -16.76 5.12
C VAL A 40 10.76 -16.38 4.59
N LEU A 41 10.88 -15.21 3.95
CA LEU A 41 12.16 -14.75 3.40
C LEU A 41 13.19 -14.51 4.49
N GLN A 42 12.82 -13.83 5.59
CA GLN A 42 13.74 -13.58 6.70
C GLN A 42 14.13 -14.88 7.41
N LEU A 43 13.24 -15.88 7.51
CA LEU A 43 13.56 -17.15 8.17
C LEU A 43 14.45 -18.05 7.31
N ILE A 44 14.23 -18.08 5.99
CA ILE A 44 15.00 -18.94 5.07
C ILE A 44 16.33 -18.30 4.70
N PHE A 45 16.34 -17.00 4.37
CA PHE A 45 17.52 -16.31 3.86
C PHE A 45 18.25 -15.48 4.93
N GLY A 46 17.63 -15.23 6.10
CA GLY A 46 18.20 -14.36 7.13
C GLY A 46 18.14 -12.86 6.80
N ILE A 47 17.50 -12.49 5.69
CA ILE A 47 17.46 -11.11 5.17
C ILE A 47 16.18 -10.44 5.66
N GLY A 48 16.33 -9.40 6.48
CA GLY A 48 15.21 -8.65 7.01
C GLY A 48 14.51 -7.76 5.96
N PRO A 49 13.28 -7.30 6.24
CA PRO A 49 12.53 -6.42 5.33
C PRO A 49 13.24 -5.08 5.05
N GLY A 50 14.07 -4.61 5.98
CA GLY A 50 14.90 -3.41 5.76
C GLY A 50 15.91 -3.56 4.62
N ALA A 51 16.54 -4.73 4.49
CA ALA A 51 17.50 -4.99 3.41
C ALA A 51 16.81 -5.06 2.03
N LEU A 52 15.57 -5.56 1.97
CA LEU A 52 14.77 -5.49 0.73
C LEU A 52 14.46 -4.04 0.35
N TRP A 53 14.14 -3.21 1.34
CA TRP A 53 13.87 -1.80 1.12
C TRP A 53 15.12 -1.07 0.62
N GLU A 54 16.28 -1.32 1.22
CA GLU A 54 17.58 -0.80 0.75
C GLU A 54 17.89 -1.26 -0.69
N GLN A 55 17.61 -2.52 -1.02
CA GLN A 55 17.80 -3.05 -2.37
C GLN A 55 16.88 -2.35 -3.39
N ILE A 56 15.62 -2.07 -3.03
CA ILE A 56 14.67 -1.33 -3.87
C ILE A 56 15.12 0.13 -4.03
N GLN A 57 15.53 0.78 -2.93
CA GLN A 57 16.02 2.17 -2.96
C GLN A 57 17.28 2.32 -3.80
N SER A 58 18.23 1.39 -3.69
CA SER A 58 19.45 1.42 -4.52
C SER A 58 19.14 1.25 -6.01
N TRP A 59 18.18 0.39 -6.36
CA TRP A 59 17.73 0.23 -7.74
C TRP A 59 17.06 1.51 -8.27
N ILE A 60 16.13 2.10 -7.52
CA ILE A 60 15.45 3.36 -7.90
C ILE A 60 16.45 4.51 -8.02
N SER A 61 17.42 4.59 -7.11
CA SER A 61 18.46 5.61 -7.14
C SER A 61 19.38 5.43 -8.34
N GLY A 62 19.75 4.18 -8.68
CA GLY A 62 20.53 3.85 -9.87
C GLY A 62 19.81 4.19 -11.19
N LEU A 63 18.48 4.14 -11.22
CA LEU A 63 17.67 4.60 -12.35
C LEU A 63 17.58 6.13 -12.45
N GLY A 64 17.74 6.86 -11.34
CA GLY A 64 17.78 8.32 -11.32
C GLY A 64 19.14 8.92 -11.71
N THR A 65 20.21 8.13 -11.67
CA THR A 65 21.60 8.59 -11.92
C THR A 65 22.12 8.29 -13.32
N THR A 66 21.29 7.86 -14.28
CA THR A 66 21.78 7.46 -15.62
C THR A 66 22.14 8.62 -16.55
N ASN A 67 22.16 9.89 -16.12
CA ASN A 67 22.53 11.02 -16.97
C ASN A 67 23.25 12.14 -16.20
N SER A 68 24.57 12.02 -16.06
CA SER A 68 25.54 13.12 -16.08
C SER A 68 26.94 12.53 -16.33
N PRO A 69 27.32 12.26 -17.59
CA PRO A 69 28.74 12.27 -17.93
C PRO A 69 29.31 13.65 -17.57
N GLN A 70 30.50 13.62 -16.95
CA GLN A 70 31.25 14.78 -16.49
C GLN A 70 31.47 15.83 -17.57
#